data_AF-A0A6J4QKU2-F1
#
_entry.id   AF-A0A6J4QKU2-F1
#
_cell.length_a   1.000
_cell.length_b   1.000
_cell.length_c   1.000
_cell.angle_alpha   90.00
_cell.angle_beta   90.00
_cell.angle_gamma   90.00
#
_symmetry.space_group_name_H-M   'P 1'
#
loop_
_entity.id
_entity.type
_entity.pdbx_description
1 polymer ?
#
loop_
_entity_poly.entity_id
_entity_poly.type
_entity_poly.pdbx_seq_one_letter_code
_entity_poly.pdbx_strand_id
1 'polypeptide(L)'
;MSSSNWIRWGGRAAILGGALWAIDWILFIIGHSLTHVNQGREVLGLRPDAWDHLSVIPLGLIAVGLVAVQSRQAVRTGWPGKDGYAVSLVGLALWTVANLLRLPPGGILVFAIGMVLFGVGTLRAAALPRWSRGIPLILGVLLVPGFVLTFPGLVLSFEFADAIGAFGLAGLFTHIAQGLGWVLLGYTLWSEKGRPVRQPMRVR
;
A
#
# COMPACT_ATOMS: atom_id res chain seq x y z
N MET A 1 10.49 -6.68 -22.94
CA MET A 1 10.00 -7.71 -21.99
C MET A 1 8.57 -8.06 -22.32
N SER A 2 8.16 -9.33 -22.21
CA SER A 2 6.75 -9.70 -22.39
C SER A 2 5.88 -9.12 -21.25
N SER A 3 4.62 -8.81 -21.53
CA SER A 3 3.65 -8.34 -20.53
C SER A 3 3.55 -9.30 -19.32
N SER A 4 3.66 -10.61 -19.57
CA SER A 4 3.66 -11.62 -18.50
C SER A 4 4.89 -11.51 -17.57
N ASN A 5 6.07 -11.22 -18.11
CA ASN A 5 7.27 -11.04 -17.28
C ASN A 5 7.16 -9.77 -16.42
N TRP A 6 6.64 -8.68 -16.99
CA TRP A 6 6.42 -7.43 -16.25
C TRP A 6 5.49 -7.62 -15.04
N ILE A 7 4.35 -8.28 -15.23
CA ILE A 7 3.38 -8.54 -14.14
C ILE A 7 4.01 -9.36 -13.02
N ARG A 8 4.84 -10.35 -13.35
CA ARG A 8 5.54 -11.19 -12.35
C ARG A 8 6.58 -10.40 -11.56
N TRP A 9 7.36 -9.56 -12.23
CA TRP A 9 8.34 -8.70 -11.56
C TRP A 9 7.65 -7.68 -10.65
N GLY A 10 6.55 -7.06 -11.09
CA GLY A 10 5.78 -6.19 -10.23
C GLY A 10 5.10 -6.93 -9.07
N GLY A 11 4.70 -8.19 -9.25
CA GLY A 11 4.26 -9.05 -8.15
C GLY A 11 5.34 -9.27 -7.08
N ARG A 12 6.59 -9.53 -7.49
CA ARG A 12 7.73 -9.64 -6.56
C ARG A 12 8.05 -8.32 -5.88
N ALA A 13 8.01 -7.21 -6.62
CA ALA A 13 8.18 -5.87 -6.06
C ALA A 13 7.12 -5.58 -4.99
N ALA A 14 5.85 -5.89 -5.25
CA ALA A 14 4.78 -5.76 -4.26
C ALA A 14 5.00 -6.62 -3.00
N ILE A 15 5.48 -7.87 -3.16
CA ILE A 15 5.82 -8.74 -2.02
C ILE A 15 6.93 -8.11 -1.18
N LEU A 16 8.03 -7.71 -1.82
CA LEU A 16 9.17 -7.15 -1.11
C LEU A 16 8.82 -5.81 -0.46
N GLY A 17 8.13 -4.93 -1.19
CA GLY A 17 7.67 -3.65 -0.67
C GLY A 17 6.73 -3.80 0.51
N GLY A 18 5.73 -4.68 0.41
CA GLY A 18 4.80 -4.94 1.51
C GLY A 18 5.47 -5.57 2.74
N ALA A 19 6.40 -6.50 2.54
CA ALA A 19 7.15 -7.12 3.64
C ALA A 19 8.06 -6.11 4.35
N LEU A 20 8.83 -5.32 3.59
CA LEU A 20 9.67 -4.26 4.14
C LEU A 20 8.83 -3.21 4.88
N TRP A 21 7.68 -2.83 4.34
CA TRP A 21 6.76 -1.89 4.97
C TRP A 21 6.26 -2.38 6.34
N ALA A 22 5.93 -3.67 6.47
CA ALA A 22 5.52 -4.25 7.74
C ALA A 22 6.69 -4.38 8.73
N ILE A 23 7.86 -4.81 8.25
CA ILE A 23 9.08 -4.94 9.07
C ILE A 23 9.53 -3.60 9.62
N ASP A 24 9.49 -2.56 8.79
CA ASP A 24 9.86 -1.18 9.14
C ASP A 24 9.12 -0.72 10.41
N TRP A 25 7.79 -0.92 10.45
CA TRP A 25 6.98 -0.59 11.61
C TRP A 25 7.28 -1.43 12.86
N ILE A 26 7.55 -2.72 12.69
CA ILE A 26 7.92 -3.59 13.82
C ILE A 26 9.21 -3.08 14.47
N LEU A 27 10.22 -2.77 13.64
CA LEU A 27 11.49 -2.23 14.11
C LEU A 27 11.31 -0.84 14.72
N PHE A 28 10.47 0.00 14.12
CA PHE A 28 10.13 1.32 14.64
C PHE A 28 9.58 1.22 16.06
N ILE A 29 8.55 0.41 16.31
CA ILE A 29 7.94 0.27 17.65
C ILE A 29 8.96 -0.23 18.69
N ILE A 30 9.80 -1.21 18.33
CA ILE A 30 10.80 -1.76 19.25
C ILE A 30 11.76 -0.67 19.75
N GLY A 31 12.11 0.29 18.89
CA GLY A 31 12.99 1.41 19.25
C GLY A 31 12.31 2.60 19.89
N HIS A 32 11.09 2.92 19.45
CA HIS A 32 10.57 4.28 19.54
C HIS A 32 9.26 4.43 20.31
N SER A 33 8.77 3.37 20.98
CA SER A 33 7.49 3.32 21.72
C SER A 33 6.25 3.18 20.83
N LEU A 34 5.13 2.82 21.48
CA LEU A 34 3.77 2.79 20.90
C LEU A 34 3.03 4.13 21.07
N THR A 35 3.64 5.08 21.78
CA THR A 35 3.10 6.43 22.06
C THR A 35 3.69 7.46 21.09
N HIS A 36 3.12 8.67 21.05
CA HIS A 36 3.71 9.75 20.24
C HIS A 36 5.08 10.23 20.78
N VAL A 37 5.38 9.94 22.05
CA VAL A 37 6.65 10.30 22.69
C VAL A 37 7.73 9.30 22.27
N ASN A 38 8.63 9.78 21.42
CA ASN A 38 9.75 9.01 20.95
C ASN A 38 10.84 8.89 22.04
N GLN A 39 11.29 7.67 22.33
CA GLN A 39 12.35 7.42 23.32
C GLN A 39 13.77 7.76 22.81
N GLY A 40 13.91 8.13 21.54
CA GLY A 40 15.19 8.54 20.95
C GLY A 40 16.23 7.44 20.85
N ARG A 41 15.84 6.16 21.03
CA ARG A 41 16.77 5.03 20.93
C ARG A 41 17.09 4.75 19.47
N GLU A 42 18.35 4.49 19.18
CA GLU A 42 18.75 4.03 17.87
C GLU A 42 18.42 2.53 17.71
N VAL A 43 17.90 2.17 16.55
CA VAL A 43 17.69 0.77 16.16
C VAL A 43 18.46 0.54 14.87
N LEU A 44 19.35 -0.47 14.86
CA LEU A 44 20.28 -0.71 13.73
C LEU A 44 21.16 0.49 13.37
N GLY A 45 21.48 1.34 14.36
CA GLY A 45 22.25 2.58 14.16
C GLY A 45 21.46 3.70 13.47
N LEU A 46 20.14 3.57 13.36
CA LEU A 46 19.26 4.55 12.76
C LEU A 46 18.53 5.33 13.84
N ARG A 47 18.67 6.66 13.76
CA ARG A 47 17.90 7.61 14.56
C ARG A 47 16.44 7.63 14.10
N PRO A 48 15.49 8.03 14.95
CA PRO A 48 14.07 8.01 14.60
C PRO A 48 13.71 8.75 13.32
N ASP A 49 14.37 9.87 13.05
CA ASP A 49 14.14 10.71 11.86
C ASP A 49 14.73 10.12 10.56
N ALA A 50 15.53 9.05 10.65
CA ALA A 50 16.06 8.34 9.50
C ALA A 50 15.07 7.30 8.95
N TRP A 51 14.12 6.82 9.77
CA TRP A 51 13.13 5.80 9.39
C TRP A 51 12.19 6.31 8.28
N ASP A 52 11.80 7.58 8.33
CA ASP A 52 10.98 8.21 7.28
C ASP A 52 11.63 8.09 5.89
N HIS A 53 12.94 8.25 5.79
CA HIS A 53 13.67 8.13 4.52
C HIS A 53 13.74 6.69 4.02
N LEU A 54 13.86 5.71 4.92
CA LEU A 54 13.91 4.29 4.56
C LEU A 54 12.59 3.80 3.99
N SER A 55 11.47 4.37 4.46
CA SER A 55 10.11 4.09 3.99
C SER A 55 9.92 4.35 2.48
N VAL A 56 10.77 5.17 1.85
CA VAL A 56 10.72 5.48 0.41
C VAL A 56 10.95 4.24 -0.46
N ILE A 57 11.81 3.32 -0.01
CA ILE A 57 12.14 2.09 -0.74
C ILE A 57 10.90 1.19 -0.89
N PRO A 58 10.23 0.77 0.20
CA PRO A 58 8.99 -0.01 0.09
C PRO A 58 7.88 0.72 -0.66
N LEU A 59 7.73 2.06 -0.54
CA LEU A 59 6.73 2.81 -1.31
C LEU A 59 7.00 2.74 -2.82
N GLY A 60 8.26 2.87 -3.25
CA GLY A 60 8.65 2.71 -4.65
C GLY A 60 8.34 1.31 -5.18
N LEU A 61 8.63 0.27 -4.38
CA LEU A 61 8.32 -1.12 -4.73
C LEU A 61 6.80 -1.38 -4.81
N ILE A 62 6.03 -0.79 -3.89
CA ILE A 62 4.57 -0.80 -3.90
C ILE A 62 4.03 -0.11 -5.16
N ALA A 63 4.62 1.01 -5.59
CA ALA A 63 4.22 1.70 -6.83
C ALA A 63 4.39 0.78 -8.05
N VAL A 64 5.51 0.09 -8.15
CA VAL A 64 5.75 -0.91 -9.22
C VAL A 64 4.70 -2.04 -9.15
N GLY A 65 4.37 -2.49 -7.93
CA GLY A 65 3.29 -3.45 -7.67
C GLY A 65 1.93 -2.98 -8.20
N LEU A 66 1.56 -1.74 -7.89
CA LEU A 66 0.32 -1.11 -8.32
C LEU A 66 0.24 -1.02 -9.85
N VAL A 67 1.32 -0.62 -10.53
CA VAL A 67 1.41 -0.59 -11.99
C VAL A 67 1.19 -1.99 -12.58
N ALA A 68 1.73 -3.04 -11.96
CA ALA A 68 1.54 -4.42 -12.42
C ALA A 68 0.11 -4.92 -12.21
N VAL A 69 -0.55 -4.58 -11.09
CA VAL A 69 -1.98 -4.86 -10.89
C VAL A 69 -2.79 -4.17 -11.99
N GLN A 70 -2.54 -2.89 -12.25
CA GLN A 70 -3.25 -2.15 -13.29
C GLN A 70 -3.02 -2.72 -14.68
N SER A 71 -1.78 -3.04 -15.02
CA SER A 71 -1.41 -3.64 -16.31
C SER A 71 -2.20 -4.92 -16.59
N ARG A 72 -2.44 -5.71 -15.53
CA ARG A 72 -3.21 -6.95 -15.62
C ARG A 72 -4.70 -6.72 -15.89
N GLN A 73 -5.27 -5.64 -15.37
CA GLN A 73 -6.70 -5.37 -15.49
C GLN A 73 -7.06 -4.31 -16.53
N ALA A 74 -6.08 -3.63 -17.14
CA ALA A 74 -6.26 -2.50 -18.04
C ALA A 74 -7.29 -2.73 -19.17
N VAL A 75 -7.40 -3.96 -19.69
CA VAL A 75 -8.34 -4.33 -20.76
C VAL A 75 -9.79 -4.47 -20.25
N ARG A 76 -9.97 -4.83 -18.98
CA ARG A 76 -11.28 -5.13 -18.37
C ARG A 76 -11.79 -4.03 -17.46
N THR A 77 -10.93 -3.11 -17.06
CA THR A 77 -11.26 -2.08 -16.09
C THR A 77 -11.91 -0.88 -16.78
N GLY A 78 -13.16 -0.60 -16.40
CA GLY A 78 -13.86 0.61 -16.79
C GLY A 78 -13.27 1.88 -16.16
N TRP A 79 -13.91 3.01 -16.39
CA TRP A 79 -13.43 4.32 -15.94
C TRP A 79 -13.10 4.38 -14.43
N PRO A 80 -13.95 3.88 -13.50
CA PRO A 80 -13.69 4.02 -12.06
C PRO A 80 -12.36 3.43 -11.59
N GLY A 81 -11.91 2.33 -12.20
CA GLY A 81 -10.63 1.74 -11.84
C GLY A 81 -9.43 2.43 -12.50
N LYS A 82 -9.60 3.11 -13.64
CA LYS A 82 -8.53 3.92 -14.25
C LYS A 82 -8.29 5.19 -13.45
N ASP A 83 -9.35 5.88 -13.04
CA ASP A 83 -9.25 7.07 -12.19
C ASP A 83 -8.71 6.70 -10.82
N GLY A 84 -9.24 5.63 -10.20
CA GLY A 84 -8.76 5.15 -8.92
C GLY A 84 -7.27 4.80 -8.95
N TYR A 85 -6.78 4.19 -10.04
CA TYR A 85 -5.36 3.94 -10.25
C TYR A 85 -4.54 5.24 -10.32
N ALA A 86 -4.98 6.21 -11.12
CA ALA A 86 -4.27 7.48 -11.27
C ALA A 86 -4.22 8.24 -9.93
N VAL A 87 -5.35 8.34 -9.23
CA VAL A 87 -5.42 8.95 -7.89
C VAL A 87 -4.54 8.19 -6.89
N SER A 88 -4.52 6.86 -6.93
CA SER A 88 -3.63 6.05 -6.08
C SER A 88 -2.17 6.37 -6.34
N LEU A 89 -1.74 6.43 -7.60
CA LEU A 89 -0.36 6.76 -7.94
C LEU A 89 0.03 8.16 -7.48
N VAL A 90 -0.84 9.15 -7.69
CA VAL A 90 -0.61 10.53 -7.22
C VAL A 90 -0.49 10.57 -5.70
N GLY A 91 -1.41 9.92 -4.97
CA GLY A 91 -1.35 9.86 -3.52
C GLY A 91 -0.08 9.18 -3.00
N LEU A 92 0.32 8.07 -3.60
CA LEU A 92 1.53 7.34 -3.25
C LEU A 92 2.80 8.17 -3.54
N ALA A 93 2.84 8.90 -4.66
CA ALA A 93 3.93 9.80 -4.99
C ALA A 93 4.01 10.97 -4.00
N LEU A 94 2.88 11.59 -3.67
CA LEU A 94 2.81 12.65 -2.66
C LEU A 94 3.27 12.15 -1.29
N TRP A 95 2.88 10.93 -0.91
CA TRP A 95 3.33 10.31 0.35
C TRP A 95 4.85 10.09 0.33
N THR A 96 5.38 9.59 -0.78
CA THR A 96 6.83 9.38 -0.93
C THR A 96 7.60 10.70 -0.84
N VAL A 97 7.13 11.75 -1.51
CA VAL A 97 7.72 13.09 -1.43
C VAL A 97 7.61 13.66 -0.02
N ALA A 98 6.48 13.48 0.66
CA ALA A 98 6.31 13.92 2.04
C ALA A 98 7.33 13.25 2.97
N ASN A 99 7.56 11.94 2.84
CA ASN A 99 8.58 11.24 3.63
C ASN A 99 10.00 11.74 3.32
N LEU A 100 10.34 11.92 2.04
CA LEU A 100 11.64 12.47 1.62
C LEU A 100 11.90 13.88 2.17
N LEU A 101 10.86 14.73 2.19
CA LEU A 101 10.95 16.12 2.61
C LEU A 101 10.57 16.34 4.08
N ARG A 102 10.24 15.27 4.81
CA ARG A 102 9.75 15.30 6.21
C ARG A 102 8.54 16.22 6.41
N LEU A 103 7.63 16.20 5.44
CA LEU A 103 6.36 16.92 5.49
C LEU A 103 5.27 16.02 6.08
N PRO A 104 4.18 16.61 6.62
CA PRO A 104 3.01 15.83 7.03
C PRO A 104 2.54 14.89 5.89
N PRO A 105 2.26 13.61 6.16
CA PRO A 105 1.92 12.62 5.13
C PRO A 105 0.50 12.78 4.53
N GLY A 106 0.21 13.93 3.93
CA GLY A 106 -1.07 14.23 3.28
C GLY A 106 -1.40 13.32 2.08
N GLY A 107 -0.38 12.69 1.48
CA GLY A 107 -0.56 11.73 0.39
C GLY A 107 -1.33 10.47 0.77
N ILE A 108 -1.37 10.10 2.06
CA ILE A 108 -2.06 8.89 2.55
C ILE A 108 -3.56 8.94 2.22
N LEU A 109 -4.22 10.07 2.45
CA LEU A 109 -5.66 10.18 2.23
C LEU A 109 -6.01 10.12 0.73
N VAL A 110 -5.20 10.80 -0.10
CA VAL A 110 -5.33 10.74 -1.56
C VAL A 110 -5.13 9.29 -2.04
N PHE A 111 -4.14 8.59 -1.50
CA PHE A 111 -3.87 7.20 -1.80
C PHE A 111 -5.01 6.28 -1.36
N ALA A 112 -5.56 6.48 -0.16
CA ALA A 112 -6.70 5.72 0.36
C ALA A 112 -7.93 5.86 -0.55
N ILE A 113 -8.30 7.08 -0.92
CA ILE A 113 -9.41 7.37 -1.84
C ILE A 113 -9.17 6.68 -3.18
N GLY A 114 -7.96 6.83 -3.74
CA GLY A 114 -7.57 6.16 -4.96
C GLY A 114 -7.73 4.63 -4.87
N MET A 115 -7.25 4.03 -3.78
CA MET A 115 -7.28 2.59 -3.57
C MET A 115 -8.71 2.05 -3.41
N VAL A 116 -9.62 2.82 -2.79
CA VAL A 116 -11.05 2.49 -2.74
C VAL A 116 -11.65 2.45 -4.15
N LEU A 117 -11.45 3.50 -4.95
CA LEU A 117 -11.95 3.57 -6.33
C LEU A 117 -11.33 2.47 -7.21
N PHE A 118 -10.03 2.25 -7.06
CA PHE A 118 -9.28 1.21 -7.77
C PHE A 118 -9.78 -0.19 -7.38
N GLY A 119 -10.08 -0.42 -6.10
CA GLY A 119 -10.64 -1.66 -5.58
C GLY A 119 -12.04 -1.95 -6.12
N VAL A 120 -12.92 -0.93 -6.18
CA VAL A 120 -14.23 -1.06 -6.85
C VAL A 120 -14.05 -1.43 -8.33
N GLY A 121 -13.12 -0.77 -9.02
CA GLY A 121 -12.78 -1.12 -10.40
C GLY A 121 -12.28 -2.57 -10.55
N THR A 122 -11.45 -3.02 -9.63
CA THR A 122 -10.87 -4.38 -9.61
C THR A 122 -11.94 -5.45 -9.38
N LEU A 123 -12.88 -5.19 -8.46
CA LEU A 123 -14.03 -6.06 -8.19
C LEU A 123 -14.92 -6.20 -9.43
N ARG A 124 -15.24 -5.07 -10.09
CA ARG A 124 -16.08 -5.04 -11.30
C ARG A 124 -15.40 -5.72 -12.50
N ALA A 125 -14.10 -5.52 -12.69
CA ALA A 125 -13.34 -6.10 -13.79
C ALA A 125 -13.13 -7.62 -13.65
N ALA A 126 -13.30 -8.16 -12.44
CA ALA A 126 -13.02 -9.56 -12.08
C ALA A 126 -11.64 -10.05 -12.59
N ALA A 127 -10.65 -9.15 -12.58
CA ALA A 127 -9.33 -9.37 -13.19
C ALA A 127 -8.39 -10.24 -12.34
N LEU A 128 -8.70 -10.37 -11.04
CA LEU A 128 -7.96 -11.18 -10.07
C LEU A 128 -8.76 -12.45 -9.68
N PRO A 129 -8.12 -13.47 -9.12
CA PRO A 129 -8.78 -14.60 -8.44
C PRO A 129 -9.76 -14.14 -7.37
N ARG A 130 -10.86 -14.89 -7.17
CA ARG A 130 -11.98 -14.51 -6.27
C ARG A 130 -11.54 -14.03 -4.88
N TRP A 131 -10.56 -14.70 -4.28
CA TRP A 131 -10.08 -14.40 -2.94
C TRP A 131 -9.30 -13.09 -2.83
N SER A 132 -8.64 -12.63 -3.92
CA SER A 132 -7.80 -11.43 -3.91
C SER A 132 -8.43 -10.19 -4.55
N ARG A 133 -9.58 -10.33 -5.22
CA ARG A 133 -10.29 -9.20 -5.87
C ARG A 133 -10.61 -8.06 -4.91
N GLY A 134 -10.93 -8.37 -3.66
CA GLY A 134 -11.32 -7.37 -2.65
C GLY A 134 -10.13 -6.67 -1.98
N ILE A 135 -8.91 -7.17 -2.13
CA ILE A 135 -7.76 -6.67 -1.35
C ILE A 135 -7.53 -5.16 -1.59
N PRO A 136 -7.50 -4.62 -2.82
CA PRO A 136 -7.24 -3.19 -2.99
C PRO A 136 -8.29 -2.30 -2.32
N LEU A 137 -9.56 -2.73 -2.32
CA LEU A 137 -10.63 -2.02 -1.63
C LEU A 137 -10.43 -2.06 -0.11
N ILE A 138 -10.14 -3.23 0.45
CA ILE A 138 -9.86 -3.40 1.88
C ILE A 138 -8.69 -2.51 2.30
N LEU A 139 -7.60 -2.50 1.52
CA LEU A 139 -6.45 -1.64 1.78
C LEU A 139 -6.84 -0.15 1.79
N GLY A 140 -7.60 0.31 0.79
CA GLY A 140 -8.08 1.69 0.76
C GLY A 140 -8.94 2.06 1.97
N VAL A 141 -9.83 1.17 2.42
CA VAL A 141 -10.69 1.39 3.59
C VAL A 141 -9.87 1.40 4.88
N LEU A 142 -8.92 0.48 5.05
CA LEU A 142 -8.08 0.39 6.26
C LEU A 142 -7.12 1.57 6.42
N LEU A 143 -6.73 2.23 5.33
CA LEU A 143 -5.88 3.43 5.38
C LEU A 143 -6.59 4.64 6.00
N VAL A 144 -7.92 4.72 5.94
CA VAL A 144 -8.69 5.85 6.50
C VAL A 144 -8.56 5.95 8.03
N PRO A 145 -8.89 4.91 8.83
CA PRO A 145 -8.66 4.97 10.27
C PRO A 145 -7.17 5.11 10.60
N GLY A 146 -6.28 4.50 9.82
CA GLY A 146 -4.84 4.69 9.94
C GLY A 146 -4.41 6.17 9.85
N PHE A 147 -4.93 6.90 8.86
CA PHE A 147 -4.70 8.34 8.71
C PHE A 147 -5.24 9.14 9.90
N VAL A 148 -6.50 8.90 10.30
CA VAL A 148 -7.12 9.59 11.44
C VAL A 148 -6.31 9.40 12.73
N LEU A 149 -5.83 8.18 12.97
CA LEU A 149 -5.05 7.83 14.16
C LEU A 149 -3.59 8.33 14.10
N THR A 150 -3.03 8.55 12.91
CA THR A 150 -1.68 9.13 12.73
C THR A 150 -1.66 10.62 13.06
N PHE A 151 -2.79 11.31 12.85
CA PHE A 151 -2.93 12.73 13.12
C PHE A 151 -3.98 12.99 14.19
N PRO A 152 -3.74 12.53 15.44
CA PRO A 152 -4.71 12.70 16.50
C PRO A 152 -5.01 14.19 16.69
N GLY A 153 -4.03 15.09 16.66
CA GLY A 153 -4.25 16.54 16.81
C GLY A 153 -5.25 17.19 15.84
N LEU A 154 -5.66 16.53 14.75
CA LEU A 154 -6.75 17.01 13.88
C LEU A 154 -8.15 16.67 14.39
N VAL A 155 -8.30 15.62 15.21
CA VAL A 155 -9.59 15.01 15.58
C VAL A 155 -9.73 14.74 17.09
N LEU A 156 -8.63 14.48 17.79
CA LEU A 156 -8.49 14.07 19.19
C LEU A 156 -7.39 14.88 19.89
N SER A 157 -7.40 14.96 21.22
CA SER A 157 -6.22 15.44 21.96
C SER A 157 -5.10 14.41 21.92
N PHE A 158 -3.84 14.85 21.94
CA PHE A 158 -2.68 13.95 21.98
C PHE A 158 -2.70 13.06 23.23
N GLU A 159 -3.12 13.58 24.38
CA GLU A 159 -3.26 12.83 25.63
C GLU A 159 -4.24 11.66 25.50
N PHE A 160 -5.42 11.92 24.90
CA PHE A 160 -6.41 10.88 24.68
C PHE A 160 -5.93 9.85 23.66
N ALA A 161 -5.28 10.31 22.59
CA ALA A 161 -4.72 9.44 21.57
C ALA A 161 -3.66 8.49 22.14
N ASP A 162 -2.79 8.98 23.03
CA ASP A 162 -1.83 8.14 23.75
C ASP A 162 -2.50 7.15 24.69
N ALA A 163 -3.53 7.61 25.44
CA ALA A 163 -4.25 6.76 26.39
C ALA A 163 -4.88 5.53 25.71
N ILE A 164 -5.29 5.65 24.44
CA ILE A 164 -5.86 4.55 23.66
C ILE A 164 -4.83 3.84 22.77
N GLY A 165 -3.55 4.23 22.80
CA GLY A 165 -2.50 3.68 21.94
C GLY A 165 -2.74 3.94 20.44
N ALA A 166 -3.32 5.11 20.11
CA ALA A 166 -3.72 5.46 18.74
C ALA A 166 -2.56 5.36 17.75
N PHE A 167 -1.35 5.76 18.14
CA PHE A 167 -0.18 5.69 17.27
C PHE A 167 0.22 4.23 16.97
N GLY A 168 0.21 3.35 17.97
CA GLY A 168 0.36 1.90 17.80
C GLY A 168 -0.66 1.30 16.84
N LEU A 169 -1.95 1.66 17.02
CA LEU A 169 -3.04 1.24 16.14
C LEU A 169 -2.90 1.82 14.72
N ALA A 170 -2.44 3.06 14.60
CA ALA A 170 -2.23 3.72 13.32
C ALA A 170 -1.26 2.93 12.46
N GLY A 171 -0.12 2.50 13.02
CA GLY A 171 0.82 1.69 12.26
C GLY A 171 0.41 0.24 12.08
N LEU A 172 -0.44 -0.34 12.95
CA LEU A 172 -1.09 -1.62 12.64
C LEU A 172 -1.89 -1.55 11.33
N PHE A 173 -2.66 -0.48 11.12
CA PHE A 173 -3.45 -0.30 9.89
C PHE A 173 -2.59 0.13 8.71
N THR A 174 -1.78 1.17 8.88
CA THR A 174 -1.01 1.80 7.79
C THR A 174 0.21 0.99 7.37
N HIS A 175 0.80 0.19 8.26
CA HIS A 175 2.01 -0.58 7.98
C HIS A 175 1.79 -2.08 7.92
N ILE A 176 1.29 -2.69 9.00
CA ILE A 176 1.17 -4.15 9.06
C ILE A 176 0.07 -4.65 8.11
N ALA A 177 -1.16 -4.18 8.26
CA ALA A 177 -2.27 -4.62 7.42
C ALA A 177 -2.04 -4.25 5.95
N GLN A 178 -1.53 -3.03 5.70
CA GLN A 178 -1.18 -2.57 4.36
C GLN A 178 -0.06 -3.42 3.73
N GLY A 179 1.00 -3.69 4.48
CA GLY A 179 2.14 -4.49 4.04
C GLY A 179 1.73 -5.91 3.70
N LEU A 180 0.96 -6.56 4.57
CA LEU A 180 0.41 -7.90 4.33
C LEU A 180 -0.53 -7.93 3.12
N GLY A 181 -1.39 -6.91 2.94
CA GLY A 181 -2.25 -6.81 1.77
C GLY A 181 -1.46 -6.71 0.46
N TRP A 182 -0.36 -5.95 0.45
CA TRP A 182 0.56 -5.89 -0.69
C TRP A 182 1.30 -7.20 -0.94
N VAL A 183 1.71 -7.93 0.12
CA VAL A 183 2.27 -9.28 0.00
C VAL A 183 1.29 -10.23 -0.66
N LEU A 184 0.02 -10.23 -0.24
CA LEU A 184 -1.02 -11.10 -0.80
C LEU A 184 -1.36 -10.74 -2.26
N LEU A 185 -1.42 -9.45 -2.59
CA LEU A 185 -1.59 -8.98 -3.97
C LEU A 185 -0.39 -9.38 -4.84
N GLY A 186 0.82 -9.17 -4.36
CA GLY A 186 2.04 -9.53 -5.06
C GLY A 186 2.14 -11.05 -5.29
N TYR A 187 1.78 -11.85 -4.30
CA TYR A 187 1.67 -13.30 -4.41
C TYR A 187 0.65 -13.71 -5.49
N THR A 188 -0.50 -13.03 -5.55
CA THR A 188 -1.51 -13.27 -6.60
C THR A 188 -0.92 -13.02 -7.99
N LEU A 189 -0.19 -11.92 -8.19
CA LEU A 189 0.42 -11.59 -9.48
C LEU A 189 1.54 -12.55 -9.86
N TRP A 190 2.34 -12.98 -8.89
CA TRP A 190 3.50 -13.84 -9.10
C TRP A 190 3.12 -15.31 -9.34
N SER A 191 2.17 -15.85 -8.57
CA SER A 191 1.79 -17.27 -8.58
C SER A 191 0.99 -17.68 -9.83
N GLU A 192 0.35 -16.74 -10.51
CA GLU A 192 -0.51 -17.09 -11.63
C GLU A 192 0.33 -17.43 -12.88
N LYS A 193 0.25 -18.70 -13.29
CA LYS A 193 0.80 -19.13 -14.58
C LYS A 193 -0.05 -18.49 -15.67
N GLY A 194 0.59 -17.80 -16.61
CA GLY A 194 -0.09 -17.15 -17.74
C GLY A 194 -0.96 -18.20 -18.44
N ARG A 195 -2.27 -18.15 -18.20
CA ARG A 195 -3.19 -19.02 -18.93
C ARG A 195 -3.04 -18.63 -20.39
N PRO A 196 -2.73 -19.57 -21.29
CA PRO A 196 -2.65 -19.24 -22.70
C PRO A 196 -3.95 -18.55 -23.08
N VAL A 197 -3.84 -17.37 -23.68
CA VAL A 197 -4.99 -16.69 -24.28
C VAL A 197 -5.65 -17.73 -25.15
N ARG A 198 -6.83 -18.22 -24.76
CA ARG A 198 -7.62 -19.10 -25.63
C ARG A 198 -7.85 -18.29 -26.89
N GLN A 199 -7.10 -18.60 -27.94
CA GLN A 199 -7.33 -17.97 -29.23
C GLN A 199 -8.80 -18.22 -29.57
N PRO A 200 -9.56 -17.19 -29.97
CA PRO A 200 -10.92 -17.40 -30.41
C PRO A 200 -10.87 -18.45 -31.51
N MET A 201 -11.57 -19.55 -31.28
CA MET A 201 -11.67 -20.66 -32.21
C MET A 201 -12.20 -20.04 -33.51
N ARG A 202 -11.37 -19.96 -34.56
CA ARG A 202 -11.82 -19.47 -35.86
C ARG A 202 -12.90 -20.44 -36.33
N VAL A 203 -14.16 -20.02 -36.23
CA VAL A 203 -15.27 -20.72 -36.87
C VAL A 203 -15.02 -20.61 -38.38
N ARG A 204 -14.82 -21.75 -39.03
CA ARG A 204 -14.72 -21.87 -40.49
C ARG A 204 -16.12 -21.98 -41.08
#